data_AF-A0A916XCE4-F1
#
_entry.id   AF-A0A916XCE4-F1
#
_cell.length_a   1.000
_cell.length_b   1.000
_cell.length_c   1.000
_cell.angle_alpha   90.00
_cell.angle_beta   90.00
_cell.angle_gamma   90.00
#
_symmetry.space_group_name_H-M   'P 1'
#
loop_
_entity.id
_entity.type
_entity.pdbx_description
1 polymer ?
#
loop_
_entity_poly.entity_id
_entity_poly.type
_entity_poly.pdbx_seq_one_letter_code
_entity_poly.pdbx_strand_id
1 'polypeptide(L)'
;MSKFIFFEDDAYLFTPMVSGREDGLWEVSVLFERKIDHARELVPAIRHKLRTVFDTSEEAMQAGIDHGHSCIKQGEVGLPKAGTQDGQSAG
;
A
#
# COMPACT_ATOMS: atom_id res chain seq x y z
N MET A 1 12.14 -13.92 -4.67
CA MET A 1 11.29 -13.50 -5.81
C MET A 1 10.20 -12.58 -5.28
N SER A 2 9.91 -11.49 -5.96
CA SER A 2 8.80 -10.59 -5.62
C SER A 2 7.85 -10.42 -6.80
N LYS A 3 6.57 -10.22 -6.51
CA LYS A 3 5.53 -9.93 -7.50
C LYS A 3 4.73 -8.72 -7.03
N PHE A 4 4.25 -7.91 -7.96
CA PHE A 4 3.36 -6.80 -7.65
C PHE A 4 2.31 -6.63 -8.76
N ILE A 5 1.17 -6.04 -8.39
CA ILE A 5 0.13 -5.64 -9.33
C ILE A 5 -0.24 -4.20 -8.99
N PHE A 6 -0.57 -3.41 -10.00
CA PHE A 6 -0.95 -2.01 -9.84
C PHE A 6 -2.46 -1.85 -10.05
N PHE A 7 -3.09 -1.07 -9.17
CA PHE A 7 -4.52 -0.76 -9.24
C PHE A 7 -4.74 0.74 -9.13
N GLU A 8 -5.72 1.22 -9.89
CA GLU A 8 -6.28 2.56 -9.76
C GLU A 8 -7.70 2.44 -9.23
N ASP A 9 -7.98 3.05 -8.08
CA ASP A 9 -9.31 3.00 -7.47
C ASP A 9 -9.66 4.33 -6.81
N ASP A 10 -10.76 4.94 -7.25
CA ASP A 10 -11.21 6.27 -6.86
C ASP A 10 -10.08 7.32 -6.89
N ALA A 11 -9.77 7.95 -5.75
CA ALA A 11 -8.73 8.98 -5.61
C ALA A 11 -7.31 8.41 -5.38
N TYR A 12 -7.16 7.09 -5.29
CA TYR A 12 -5.93 6.43 -4.87
C TYR A 12 -5.35 5.52 -5.95
N LEU A 13 -4.03 5.36 -5.88
CA LEU A 13 -3.31 4.25 -6.49
C LEU A 13 -2.92 3.31 -5.37
N PHE A 14 -3.02 2.00 -5.59
CA PHE A 14 -2.45 1.03 -4.65
C PHE A 14 -1.73 -0.11 -5.37
N THR A 15 -0.64 -0.57 -4.75
CA THR A 15 0.23 -1.60 -5.31
C THR A 15 0.50 -2.67 -4.25
N PRO A 16 -0.26 -3.78 -4.27
CA PRO A 16 0.08 -4.97 -3.52
C PRO A 16 1.40 -5.54 -4.03
N MET A 17 2.29 -5.86 -3.10
CA MET A 17 3.59 -6.43 -3.35
C MET A 17 3.78 -7.62 -2.41
N VAL A 18 4.10 -8.77 -3.00
CA VAL A 18 4.37 -10.01 -2.26
C VAL A 18 5.81 -10.44 -2.46
N SER A 19 6.41 -10.94 -1.39
CA SER A 19 7.80 -11.41 -1.39
C SER A 19 7.90 -12.75 -0.67
N GLY A 20 8.53 -13.72 -1.33
CA GLY A 20 8.87 -15.00 -0.69
C GLY A 20 10.00 -14.83 0.32
N ARG A 21 9.90 -15.55 1.43
CA ARG A 21 10.88 -15.62 2.52
C ARG A 21 11.74 -16.88 2.40
N GLU A 22 12.75 -17.01 3.24
CA GLU A 22 13.64 -18.18 3.27
C GLU A 22 12.93 -19.45 3.78
N ASP A 23 11.88 -19.31 4.58
CA ASP A 23 11.07 -20.42 5.12
C ASP A 23 10.00 -20.93 4.13
N GLY A 24 9.98 -20.41 2.90
CA GLY A 24 9.01 -20.78 1.87
C GLY A 24 7.67 -20.03 1.96
N LEU A 25 7.45 -19.25 3.01
CA LEU A 25 6.23 -18.45 3.19
C LEU A 25 6.32 -17.12 2.44
N TRP A 26 5.16 -16.48 2.27
CA TRP A 26 5.01 -15.22 1.54
C TRP A 26 4.53 -14.10 2.46
N GLU A 27 5.20 -12.95 2.38
CA GLU A 27 4.78 -11.70 3.05
C GLU A 27 4.06 -10.79 2.07
N VAL A 28 3.18 -9.93 2.60
CA VAL A 28 2.41 -8.96 1.82
C VAL A 28 2.63 -7.55 2.34
N SER A 29 2.86 -6.63 1.43
CA SER A 29 2.72 -5.21 1.70
C SER A 29 1.91 -4.52 0.61
N VAL A 30 1.18 -3.48 0.97
CA VAL A 30 0.39 -2.68 0.02
C VAL A 30 0.86 -1.24 0.13
N LEU A 31 1.39 -0.70 -0.96
CA LEU A 31 1.73 0.72 -1.07
C LEU A 31 0.51 1.48 -1.55
N PHE A 32 0.22 2.62 -0.94
CA PHE A 32 -0.84 3.52 -1.36
C PHE A 32 -0.28 4.90 -1.66
N GLU A 33 -0.79 5.51 -2.73
CA GLU A 33 -0.49 6.87 -3.18
C GLU A 33 -1.80 7.56 -3.57
N ARG A 34 -1.83 8.89 -3.59
CA ARG A 34 -3.00 9.63 -4.08
C ARG A 34 -2.74 10.13 -5.48
N LYS A 35 -3.68 9.89 -6.39
CA LYS A 35 -3.61 10.34 -7.79
C LYS A 35 -3.28 11.82 -7.92
N ILE A 36 -3.87 12.67 -7.06
CA ILE A 36 -3.67 14.12 -7.14
C ILE A 36 -2.23 14.55 -6.83
N ASP A 37 -1.48 13.75 -6.07
CA ASP A 37 -0.11 14.08 -5.66
C ASP A 37 0.90 13.74 -6.78
N HIS A 38 0.52 12.99 -7.83
CA HIS A 38 1.41 12.60 -8.95
C HIS A 38 1.80 13.74 -9.89
N ALA A 39 1.22 14.93 -9.74
CA ALA A 39 1.69 16.13 -10.43
C ALA A 39 2.95 16.74 -9.78
N ARG A 40 3.40 16.20 -8.64
CA ARG A 40 4.56 16.68 -7.87
C ARG A 40 5.80 15.86 -8.17
N GLU A 41 6.97 16.46 -7.95
CA GLU A 41 8.26 15.75 -8.04
C GLU A 41 8.40 14.66 -6.96
N LEU A 42 7.81 14.87 -5.79
CA LEU A 42 7.76 13.91 -4.70
C LEU A 42 6.31 13.54 -4.39
N VAL A 43 6.01 12.24 -4.46
CA VAL A 43 4.68 11.68 -4.19
C VAL A 43 4.68 11.07 -2.78
N PRO A 44 3.87 11.59 -1.84
CA PRO A 44 3.67 10.95 -0.55
C PRO A 44 3.03 9.58 -0.71
N ALA A 45 3.59 8.58 -0.03
CA ALA A 45 3.10 7.22 -0.05
C ALA A 45 3.08 6.63 1.36
N ILE A 46 2.18 5.67 1.61
CA ILE A 46 2.15 4.89 2.85
C ILE A 46 2.13 3.40 2.52
N ARG A 47 2.87 2.61 3.29
CA ARG A 47 2.96 1.16 3.11
C ARG A 47 2.32 0.44 4.28
N HIS A 48 1.25 -0.29 4.00
CA HIS A 48 0.67 -1.24 4.94
C HIS A 48 1.41 -2.57 4.81
N LYS A 49 1.87 -3.14 5.93
CA LYS A 49 2.40 -4.50 5.99
C LYS A 49 1.39 -5.39 6.69
N LEU A 50 0.95 -6.45 6.02
CA LEU A 50 0.09 -7.44 6.67
C LEU A 50 0.95 -8.29 7.60
N ARG A 51 0.44 -8.58 8.80
CA ARG A 51 1.14 -9.44 9.77
C ARG A 51 1.04 -10.92 9.42
N THR A 52 0.01 -11.29 8.67
CA THR A 52 -0.20 -12.65 8.20
C THR A 52 0.81 -13.00 7.11
N VAL A 53 1.32 -14.24 7.17
CA VAL A 53 2.14 -14.87 6.14
C VAL A 53 1.32 -15.96 5.45
N PHE A 54 1.65 -16.26 4.20
CA PHE A 54 0.86 -17.15 3.34
C PHE A 54 1.71 -18.27 2.75
N ASP A 55 1.11 -19.42 2.49
CA ASP A 55 1.82 -20.58 1.93
C ASP A 55 2.14 -20.39 0.44
N THR A 56 1.30 -19.63 -0.28
CA THR A 56 1.48 -19.39 -1.72
C THR A 56 1.54 -17.90 -2.07
N SER A 57 2.22 -17.59 -3.18
CA SER A 57 2.27 -16.22 -3.70
C SER A 57 0.91 -15.70 -4.17
N GLU A 58 0.02 -16.60 -4.57
CA GLU A 58 -1.29 -16.26 -5.13
C GLU A 58 -2.25 -15.87 -4.01
N GLU A 59 -2.31 -16.64 -2.92
CA GLU A 59 -3.08 -16.28 -1.71
C GLU A 59 -2.58 -14.97 -1.11
N ALA A 60 -1.25 -14.81 -1.01
CA ALA A 60 -0.63 -13.58 -0.56
C ALA A 60 -1.07 -12.38 -1.41
N MET A 61 -1.07 -12.55 -2.74
CA MET A 61 -1.43 -11.48 -3.66
C MET A 61 -2.91 -11.12 -3.52
N GLN A 62 -3.80 -12.12 -3.49
CA GLN A 62 -5.23 -11.89 -3.33
C GLN A 62 -5.53 -11.16 -2.01
N ALA A 63 -4.90 -11.57 -0.91
CA ALA A 63 -5.04 -10.88 0.37
C ALA A 63 -4.57 -9.41 0.31
N GLY A 64 -3.50 -9.12 -0.43
CA GLY A 64 -3.03 -7.75 -0.66
C GLY A 64 -4.01 -6.91 -1.49
N ILE A 65 -4.64 -7.52 -2.50
CA ILE A 65 -5.66 -6.87 -3.34
C ILE A 65 -6.90 -6.53 -2.50
N ASP A 66 -7.42 -7.51 -1.76
CA ASP A 66 -8.61 -7.35 -0.92
C ASP A 66 -8.40 -6.28 0.16
N HIS A 67 -7.21 -6.29 0.80
CA HIS A 67 -6.82 -5.26 1.76
C HIS A 67 -6.76 -3.87 1.12
N GLY A 68 -6.19 -3.77 -0.08
CA GLY A 68 -6.11 -2.54 -0.86
C GLY A 68 -7.48 -1.89 -1.07
N HIS A 69 -8.41 -2.64 -1.64
CA HIS A 69 -9.78 -2.17 -1.87
C HIS A 69 -10.53 -1.86 -0.56
N SER A 70 -10.36 -2.67 0.49
CA SER A 70 -11.00 -2.42 1.78
C SER A 70 -10.56 -1.10 2.39
N CYS A 71 -9.25 -0.82 2.43
CA CYS A 71 -8.70 0.42 2.96
C CYS A 71 -9.25 1.66 2.21
N ILE A 72 -9.31 1.60 0.88
CA ILE A 72 -9.85 2.70 0.07
C ILE A 72 -11.33 2.91 0.38
N LYS A 73 -12.13 1.84 0.35
CA LYS A 73 -13.56 1.90 0.62
C LYS A 73 -13.89 2.42 2.02
N GLN A 74 -13.06 2.10 3.02
CA GLN A 74 -13.24 2.51 4.41
C GLN A 74 -12.60 3.88 4.72
N GLY A 75 -11.81 4.44 3.80
CA GLY A 75 -11.03 5.66 4.05
C GLY A 75 -9.88 5.46 5.03
N GLU A 76 -9.44 4.21 5.24
CA GLU A 76 -8.40 3.82 6.21
C GLU A 76 -7.02 3.70 5.56
N VAL A 77 -6.79 4.38 4.44
CA VAL A 77 -5.50 4.36 3.74
C VAL A 77 -4.37 4.98 4.58
N GLY A 78 -4.69 5.91 5.49
CA GLY A 78 -3.69 6.51 6.39
C GLY A 78 -2.81 7.62 5.78
N LEU A 79 -3.13 8.09 4.55
CA LEU A 79 -2.45 9.26 3.96
C LEU A 79 -3.01 10.58 4.53
N PRO A 80 -2.16 11.53 4.99
CA PRO A 80 -2.60 12.82 5.52
C PRO A 80 -3.28 13.63 4.43
N LYS A 81 -4.36 14.37 4.73
CA LYS A 81 -5.12 15.16 3.73
C LYS A 81 -4.21 16.08 2.91
N ALA A 82 -4.57 16.27 1.63
CA ALA A 82 -3.78 17.04 0.69
C ALA A 82 -3.51 18.45 1.23
N GLY A 83 -2.23 18.85 1.28
CA GLY A 83 -1.81 20.15 1.80
C GLY A 83 -1.46 20.19 3.30
N THR A 84 -1.57 19.08 4.04
CA THR A 84 -1.06 19.02 5.41
C THR A 84 0.43 18.66 5.37
N GLN A 85 1.29 19.67 5.22
CA GLN A 85 2.69 19.52 5.60
C GLN A 85 2.73 19.67 7.12
N ASP A 86 2.95 18.58 7.86
CA ASP A 86 3.30 18.65 9.27
C ASP A 86 4.72 19.20 9.41
N GLY A 87 4.83 20.52 9.26
CA GLY A 87 5.98 21.32 9.63
C GLY A 87 5.73 21.98 10.99
N GLN A 88 5.55 21.17 12.04
CA GLN A 88 5.74 21.64 13.42
C GLN A 88 7.07 21.10 13.94
N SER A 89 8.15 21.79 13.57
CA SER A 89 9.35 21.80 14.39
C SER A 89 9.05 22.68 15.60
N ALA A 90 8.72 22.05 16.73
CA ALA A 90 8.84 22.70 18.02
C ALA A 90 10.33 22.79 18.36
N GLY A 91 10.84 24.01 18.49
CA GLY A 91 12.20 24.35 18.90
C GLY A 91 12.32 25.85 19.12
#